data_AF-A0A9N9W8T1-F1
#
_entry.id   AF-A0A9N9W8T1-F1
#
_cell.length_a   1.000
_cell.length_b   1.000
_cell.length_c   1.000
_cell.angle_alpha   90.00
_cell.angle_beta   90.00
_cell.angle_gamma   90.00
#
_symmetry.space_group_name_H-M   'P 1'
#
loop_
_entity.id
_entity.type
_entity.pdbx_description
1 polymer ?
#
loop_
_entity_poly.entity_id
_entity_poly.type
_entity_poly.pdbx_seq_one_letter_code
_entity_poly.pdbx_strand_id
1 'polypeptide(L)'
;MWKILVLLAAAGCGAAGETFLSDITRDLHSEIAVVMEMANVTYSTPIINTTYKASVEFDMRAMGSLYNSTHLVIDFIANKQAYPEGIVSVSDGHVEVASPREHWRELLSHYAGPTAVIVLAALLVAALPLAGLFWCCCYWCKSGRRRRAFDRKYDACLKGILAILLIALLTLFLFGVVCAFATDSQLESSASEAPEAVRVGLRDAREFLNATQAHARHLLTDNYRELEMKVNGLLTSSGVAVSVQLGALSRGVAVSALATLVARLDDVHRDLTTVHALTDRLRAQADTLNAGLRKVKGQLLQTLAQCEQPPCVRLQEKYKIGQLDTEIQYNQMPDVSELLSNVTQLLEGNIKEEVADGQRVFRDIQRAIQRSLDENIPGVQAALADTGRRLERVADDISAMAGNASEELRRREDVADALQQLYDKYGPYRRYLGLGAATALLAMTCLLALGVTCGVCGKRPDVYGASDCCNKGAGATWLLCGTGCMFVVGGCVAAVALVYFLAGITAQRFFCDPLVEPRGNRLFEDVDRFVEVEKMLYNERSDPSFNLSAILVRCHQNYTIYEVHSRLYIRKGNRVYSINQNNNNNKKGKTSEIVVMCYK
;
A
#
# COMPACT_ATOMS: atom_id res chain seq x y z
N MET A 1 -38.44 64.95 6.34
CA MET A 1 -36.99 64.75 6.09
C MET A 1 -36.30 63.78 7.05
N TRP A 2 -36.77 63.57 8.30
CA TRP A 2 -36.17 62.62 9.26
C TRP A 2 -36.25 61.13 8.88
N LYS A 3 -37.29 60.71 8.14
CA LYS A 3 -37.46 59.30 7.73
C LYS A 3 -36.51 58.84 6.62
N ILE A 4 -35.95 59.76 5.83
CA ILE A 4 -35.01 59.42 4.72
C ILE A 4 -33.57 59.29 5.24
N LEU A 5 -33.21 60.02 6.31
CA LEU A 5 -31.88 59.97 6.92
C LEU A 5 -31.63 58.66 7.70
N VAL A 6 -32.67 58.11 8.34
CA VAL A 6 -32.59 56.80 9.04
C VAL A 6 -32.49 55.63 8.06
N LEU A 7 -33.14 55.72 6.89
CA LEU A 7 -33.05 54.70 5.83
C LEU A 7 -31.68 54.71 5.13
N LEU A 8 -31.05 55.88 4.97
CA LEU A 8 -29.69 55.98 4.42
C LEU A 8 -28.61 55.49 5.41
N ALA A 9 -28.80 55.69 6.72
CA ALA A 9 -27.92 55.12 7.75
C ALA A 9 -28.07 53.59 7.85
N ALA A 10 -29.28 53.05 7.70
CA ALA A 10 -29.53 51.60 7.69
C ALA A 10 -29.00 50.90 6.42
N ALA A 11 -29.07 51.55 5.25
CA ALA A 11 -28.53 51.01 4.00
C ALA A 11 -26.98 50.97 3.98
N GLY A 12 -26.31 51.94 4.61
CA GLY A 12 -24.85 51.93 4.80
C GLY A 12 -24.36 50.88 5.81
N CYS A 13 -25.20 50.49 6.78
CA CYS A 13 -24.89 49.44 7.76
C CYS A 13 -24.99 48.01 7.18
N GLY A 14 -25.82 47.78 6.17
CA GLY A 14 -25.95 46.46 5.52
C GLY A 14 -24.69 46.05 4.74
N ALA A 15 -24.12 46.96 3.95
CA ALA A 15 -22.90 46.71 3.17
C ALA A 15 -21.65 46.58 4.06
N ALA A 16 -21.60 47.31 5.18
CA ALA A 16 -20.56 47.16 6.20
C ALA A 16 -20.72 45.85 6.98
N GLY A 17 -21.95 45.36 7.19
CA GLY A 17 -22.23 44.10 7.88
C GLY A 17 -21.83 42.85 7.08
N GLU A 18 -22.03 42.85 5.76
CA GLU A 18 -21.61 41.73 4.89
C GLU A 18 -20.09 41.69 4.68
N THR A 19 -19.45 42.84 4.49
CA THR A 19 -17.98 42.93 4.43
C THR A 19 -17.37 42.52 5.77
N PHE A 20 -17.94 42.96 6.90
CA PHE A 20 -17.52 42.58 8.24
C PHE A 20 -17.66 41.07 8.52
N LEU A 21 -18.77 40.44 8.13
CA LEU A 21 -18.95 38.99 8.28
C LEU A 21 -18.02 38.19 7.35
N SER A 22 -17.74 38.70 6.15
CA SER A 22 -16.80 38.06 5.21
C SER A 22 -15.34 38.12 5.70
N ASP A 23 -14.93 39.24 6.29
CA ASP A 23 -13.60 39.40 6.89
C ASP A 23 -13.44 38.52 8.14
N ILE A 24 -14.47 38.40 8.98
CA ILE A 24 -14.49 37.46 10.11
C ILE A 24 -14.29 36.02 9.63
N THR A 25 -14.96 35.63 8.54
CA THR A 25 -14.90 34.25 8.02
C THR A 25 -13.53 33.93 7.43
N ARG A 26 -12.87 34.94 6.85
CA ARG A 26 -11.54 34.80 6.22
C ARG A 26 -10.41 34.75 7.24
N ASP A 27 -10.46 35.61 8.27
CA ASP A 27 -9.48 35.57 9.37
C ASP A 27 -9.57 34.25 10.14
N LEU A 28 -10.79 33.77 10.42
CA LEU A 28 -11.01 32.50 11.10
C LEU A 28 -10.45 31.32 10.29
N HIS A 29 -10.59 31.32 8.96
CA HIS A 29 -10.01 30.28 8.11
C HIS A 29 -8.48 30.30 8.11
N SER A 30 -7.85 31.48 8.10
CA SER A 30 -6.38 31.58 8.10
C SER A 30 -5.79 31.12 9.45
N GLU A 31 -6.45 31.44 10.55
CA GLU A 31 -6.03 31.04 11.91
C GLU A 31 -6.27 29.54 12.14
N ILE A 32 -7.37 28.96 11.62
CA ILE A 32 -7.59 27.50 11.64
C ILE A 32 -6.54 26.76 10.81
N ALA A 33 -6.11 27.32 9.68
CA ALA A 33 -5.03 26.74 8.87
C ALA A 33 -3.70 26.68 9.63
N VAL A 34 -3.38 27.72 10.42
CA VAL A 34 -2.22 27.74 11.31
C VAL A 34 -2.30 26.65 12.39
N VAL A 35 -3.48 26.42 12.98
CA VAL A 35 -3.70 25.32 13.94
C VAL A 35 -3.55 23.94 13.28
N MET A 36 -4.02 23.77 12.03
CA MET A 36 -3.83 22.54 11.27
C MET A 36 -2.36 22.31 10.89
N GLU A 37 -1.60 23.37 10.64
CA GLU A 37 -0.17 23.28 10.32
C GLU A 37 0.68 22.94 11.57
N MET A 38 0.28 23.41 12.76
CA MET A 38 0.84 22.97 14.05
C MET A 38 0.55 21.50 14.38
N ALA A 39 -0.46 20.90 13.73
CA ALA A 39 -0.87 19.50 13.91
C ALA A 39 -0.14 18.51 13.01
N ASN A 40 0.81 18.94 12.18
CA ASN A 40 1.60 18.03 11.37
C ASN A 40 2.52 17.17 12.27
N VAL A 41 2.34 15.85 12.23
CA VAL A 41 3.11 14.89 13.02
C VAL A 41 4.26 14.38 12.15
N THR A 42 5.49 14.63 12.59
CA THR A 42 6.68 14.05 11.96
C THR A 42 6.86 12.62 12.47
N TYR A 43 6.36 11.65 11.71
CA TYR A 43 6.48 10.24 12.08
C TYR A 43 7.92 9.75 11.91
N SER A 44 8.39 8.94 12.86
CA SER A 44 9.63 8.18 12.65
C SER A 44 9.43 7.11 11.58
N THR A 45 10.54 6.71 10.94
CA THR A 45 10.52 5.64 9.93
C THR A 45 11.13 4.39 10.53
N PRO A 46 10.54 3.21 10.28
CA PRO A 46 11.10 1.97 10.80
C PRO A 46 12.38 1.62 10.04
N ILE A 47 13.49 1.43 10.75
CA ILE A 47 14.75 0.96 10.15
C ILE A 47 14.69 -0.56 10.07
N ILE A 48 14.21 -1.08 8.94
CA ILE A 48 14.07 -2.52 8.71
C ILE A 48 14.88 -2.88 7.47
N ASN A 49 16.12 -3.30 7.71
CA ASN A 49 17.04 -3.74 6.66
C ASN A 49 16.86 -5.25 6.43
N THR A 50 15.78 -5.64 5.75
CA THR A 50 15.60 -7.01 5.29
C THR A 50 16.20 -7.21 3.92
N THR A 51 17.01 -8.25 3.77
CA THR A 51 17.51 -8.74 2.49
C THR A 51 16.97 -10.14 2.25
N TYR A 52 16.25 -10.29 1.15
CA TYR A 52 15.71 -11.57 0.70
C TYR A 52 16.66 -12.16 -0.36
N LYS A 53 16.82 -13.47 -0.36
CA LYS A 53 17.80 -14.19 -1.20
C LYS A 53 17.15 -15.08 -2.25
N ALA A 54 15.87 -15.41 -2.13
CA ALA A 54 15.16 -16.23 -3.08
C ALA A 54 15.17 -15.59 -4.48
N SER A 55 15.49 -16.40 -5.50
CA SER A 55 15.48 -15.99 -6.90
C SER A 55 14.58 -16.91 -7.71
N VAL A 56 13.92 -16.33 -8.72
CA VAL A 56 12.97 -17.02 -9.62
C VAL A 56 13.63 -17.33 -10.98
N GLU A 57 14.90 -17.01 -11.14
CA GLU A 57 15.57 -17.05 -12.43
C GLU A 57 16.01 -18.48 -12.76
N PHE A 58 15.25 -19.15 -13.63
CA PHE A 58 15.61 -20.45 -14.17
C PHE A 58 16.47 -20.29 -15.43
N ASP A 59 17.74 -20.68 -15.35
CA ASP A 59 18.63 -20.70 -16.52
C ASP A 59 18.30 -21.88 -17.44
N MET A 60 17.44 -21.61 -18.42
CA MET A 60 17.05 -22.56 -19.47
C MET A 60 18.18 -22.89 -20.48
N ARG A 61 19.34 -22.22 -20.39
CA ARG A 61 20.47 -22.35 -21.34
C ARG A 61 19.98 -22.38 -22.80
N ALA A 62 20.64 -23.15 -23.67
CA ALA A 62 20.24 -23.31 -25.07
C ALA A 62 19.02 -24.23 -25.28
N MET A 63 18.39 -24.76 -24.23
CA MET A 63 17.28 -25.73 -24.30
C MET A 63 15.89 -25.09 -24.25
N GLY A 64 15.78 -23.76 -24.09
CA GLY A 64 14.50 -23.06 -23.89
C GLY A 64 13.44 -23.36 -24.96
N SER A 65 13.81 -23.45 -26.25
CA SER A 65 12.87 -23.79 -27.32
C SER A 65 12.33 -25.22 -27.22
N LEU A 66 13.16 -26.16 -26.76
CA LEU A 66 12.78 -27.56 -26.56
C LEU A 66 11.80 -27.68 -25.37
N TYR A 67 12.05 -26.97 -24.28
CA TYR A 67 11.18 -26.96 -23.11
C TYR A 67 9.80 -26.36 -23.41
N ASN A 68 9.76 -25.24 -24.12
CA ASN A 68 8.49 -24.67 -24.56
C ASN A 68 7.71 -25.62 -25.49
N SER A 69 8.41 -26.32 -26.38
CA SER A 69 7.80 -27.35 -27.23
C SER A 69 7.30 -28.56 -26.43
N THR A 70 7.97 -28.89 -25.32
CA THR A 70 7.57 -30.00 -24.44
C THR A 70 6.24 -29.70 -23.75
N HIS A 71 6.02 -28.47 -23.29
CA HIS A 71 4.73 -28.06 -22.74
C HIS A 71 3.59 -28.19 -23.76
N LEU A 72 3.83 -27.85 -25.04
CA LEU A 72 2.84 -28.05 -26.11
C LEU A 72 2.50 -29.53 -26.33
N VAL A 73 3.52 -30.40 -26.30
CA VAL A 73 3.32 -31.85 -26.45
C VAL A 73 2.55 -32.42 -25.25
N ILE A 74 2.87 -31.98 -24.04
CA ILE A 74 2.18 -32.43 -22.81
C ILE A 74 0.73 -31.94 -22.78
N ASP A 75 0.47 -30.72 -23.23
CA ASP A 75 -0.91 -30.20 -23.38
C ASP A 75 -1.71 -30.87 -24.49
N PHE A 76 -1.04 -31.41 -25.51
CA PHE A 76 -1.69 -32.23 -26.53
C PHE A 76 -2.05 -33.63 -26.02
N ILE A 77 -1.18 -34.23 -25.22
CA ILE A 77 -1.32 -35.61 -24.76
C ILE A 77 -2.20 -35.69 -23.50
N ALA A 78 -1.94 -34.85 -22.50
CA ALA A 78 -2.61 -34.88 -21.21
C ALA A 78 -3.60 -33.72 -21.09
N ASN A 79 -4.78 -33.99 -20.52
CA ASN A 79 -5.73 -32.93 -20.19
C ASN A 79 -5.12 -31.97 -19.15
N LYS A 80 -5.51 -30.69 -19.20
CA LYS A 80 -4.96 -29.63 -18.33
C LYS A 80 -5.35 -29.79 -16.86
N GLN A 81 -6.48 -30.43 -16.60
CA GLN A 81 -6.97 -30.65 -15.24
C GLN A 81 -6.31 -31.90 -14.64
N ALA A 82 -5.92 -31.82 -13.36
CA ALA A 82 -5.26 -32.92 -12.68
C ALA A 82 -6.12 -34.20 -12.56
N TYR A 83 -7.45 -34.08 -12.44
CA TYR A 83 -8.43 -35.17 -12.36
C TYR A 83 -9.81 -34.77 -12.93
N PRO A 84 -10.64 -35.74 -13.39
CA PRO A 84 -11.98 -35.47 -13.92
C PRO A 84 -13.00 -35.10 -12.82
N GLU A 85 -14.15 -34.55 -13.21
CA GLU A 85 -15.22 -34.14 -12.28
C GLU A 85 -15.79 -35.34 -11.50
N GLY A 86 -16.09 -35.15 -10.22
CA GLY A 86 -16.82 -36.14 -9.39
C GLY A 86 -15.98 -37.23 -8.73
N ILE A 87 -14.66 -37.30 -8.99
CA ILE A 87 -13.79 -38.33 -8.37
C ILE A 87 -13.27 -37.92 -7.00
N VAL A 88 -13.05 -36.63 -6.79
CA VAL A 88 -12.66 -36.07 -5.50
C VAL A 88 -13.76 -35.11 -5.08
N SER A 89 -14.48 -35.45 -4.02
CA SER A 89 -15.46 -34.57 -3.40
C SER A 89 -15.05 -34.29 -1.96
N VAL A 90 -14.83 -33.02 -1.66
CA VAL A 90 -14.54 -32.57 -0.29
C VAL A 90 -15.88 -32.27 0.39
N SER A 91 -16.31 -33.16 1.29
CA SER A 91 -17.43 -32.93 2.22
C SER A 91 -16.90 -33.01 3.65
N ASP A 92 -17.25 -32.03 4.48
CA ASP A 92 -16.95 -31.96 5.92
C ASP A 92 -15.49 -32.23 6.33
N GLY A 93 -14.52 -31.63 5.62
CA GLY A 93 -13.10 -31.70 6.01
C GLY A 93 -12.44 -33.06 5.76
N HIS A 94 -13.10 -33.98 5.06
CA HIS A 94 -12.53 -35.24 4.60
C HIS A 94 -12.52 -35.30 3.07
N VAL A 95 -11.42 -35.78 2.50
CA VAL A 95 -11.28 -36.00 1.06
C VAL A 95 -11.90 -37.37 0.75
N GLU A 96 -13.13 -37.38 0.27
CA GLU A 96 -13.75 -38.60 -0.22
C GLU A 96 -13.32 -38.82 -1.68
N VAL A 97 -12.48 -39.82 -1.89
CA VAL A 97 -12.07 -40.27 -3.22
C VAL A 97 -13.05 -41.34 -3.67
N ALA A 98 -13.83 -41.05 -4.72
CA ALA A 98 -14.74 -42.01 -5.32
C ALA A 98 -13.96 -43.26 -5.75
N SER A 99 -14.59 -44.43 -5.61
CA SER A 99 -13.90 -45.69 -5.83
C SER A 99 -13.36 -45.76 -7.28
N PRO A 100 -12.05 -46.05 -7.50
CA PRO A 100 -11.48 -46.10 -8.84
C PRO A 100 -12.08 -47.18 -9.75
N ARG A 101 -12.74 -48.18 -9.15
CA ARG A 101 -13.39 -49.29 -9.87
C ARG A 101 -14.74 -48.89 -10.46
N GLU A 102 -15.46 -47.96 -9.86
CA GLU A 102 -16.79 -47.54 -10.34
C GLU A 102 -16.69 -46.48 -11.44
N HIS A 103 -15.73 -45.55 -11.35
CA HIS A 103 -15.55 -44.43 -12.29
C HIS A 103 -14.39 -44.65 -13.29
N TRP A 104 -13.98 -45.90 -13.53
CA TRP A 104 -12.81 -46.21 -14.36
C TRP A 104 -12.90 -45.68 -15.80
N ARG A 105 -14.10 -45.54 -16.37
CA ARG A 105 -14.33 -45.02 -17.72
C ARG A 105 -14.02 -43.52 -17.81
N GLU A 106 -14.44 -42.76 -16.82
CA GLU A 106 -14.19 -41.32 -16.75
C GLU A 106 -12.71 -41.04 -16.51
N LEU A 107 -12.10 -41.82 -15.60
CA LEU A 107 -10.66 -41.77 -15.35
C LEU A 107 -9.84 -42.12 -16.61
N LEU A 108 -10.23 -43.17 -17.33
CA LEU A 108 -9.56 -43.57 -18.57
C LEU A 108 -9.75 -42.54 -19.70
N SER A 109 -10.92 -41.91 -19.80
CA SER A 109 -11.16 -40.84 -20.79
C SER A 109 -10.29 -39.61 -20.52
N HIS A 110 -10.09 -39.28 -19.24
CA HIS A 110 -9.30 -38.13 -18.81
C HIS A 110 -7.79 -38.35 -19.00
N TYR A 111 -7.32 -39.58 -18.78
CA TYR A 111 -5.92 -39.97 -18.98
C TYR A 111 -5.69 -40.75 -20.28
N ALA A 112 -6.57 -40.62 -21.28
CA ALA A 112 -6.49 -41.42 -22.51
C ALA A 112 -5.16 -41.23 -23.25
N GLY A 113 -4.68 -40.00 -23.39
CA GLY A 113 -3.42 -39.71 -24.07
C GLY A 113 -2.18 -40.23 -23.34
N PRO A 114 -1.95 -39.94 -22.04
CA PRO A 114 -0.84 -40.51 -21.29
C PRO A 114 -0.87 -42.03 -21.28
N THR A 115 -2.07 -42.62 -21.13
CA THR A 115 -2.24 -44.08 -21.17
C THR A 115 -1.85 -44.66 -22.52
N ALA A 116 -2.20 -44.00 -23.64
CA ALA A 116 -1.78 -44.44 -24.97
C ALA A 116 -0.24 -44.44 -25.13
N VAL A 117 0.44 -43.42 -24.63
CA VAL A 117 1.91 -43.35 -24.66
C VAL A 117 2.53 -44.43 -23.76
N ILE A 118 1.98 -44.66 -22.57
CA ILE A 118 2.44 -45.71 -21.65
C ILE A 118 2.31 -47.09 -22.30
N VAL A 119 1.16 -47.37 -22.94
CA VAL A 119 0.94 -48.64 -23.65
C VAL A 119 1.92 -48.80 -24.80
N LEU A 120 2.13 -47.75 -25.61
CA LEU A 120 3.10 -47.79 -26.71
C LEU A 120 4.53 -48.03 -26.22
N ALA A 121 4.95 -47.34 -25.16
CA ALA A 121 6.26 -47.52 -24.54
C ALA A 121 6.41 -48.94 -23.95
N ALA A 122 5.41 -49.45 -23.24
CA ALA A 122 5.41 -50.80 -22.70
C ALA A 122 5.48 -51.88 -23.80
N LEU A 123 4.75 -51.68 -24.90
CA LEU A 123 4.86 -52.53 -26.08
C LEU A 123 6.28 -52.51 -26.65
N LEU A 124 6.94 -51.35 -26.68
CA LEU A 124 8.30 -51.21 -27.18
C LEU A 124 9.32 -51.89 -26.25
N VAL A 125 9.13 -51.78 -24.93
CA VAL A 125 9.92 -52.49 -23.91
C VAL A 125 9.87 -54.00 -24.11
N ALA A 126 8.71 -54.56 -24.48
CA ALA A 126 8.56 -56.00 -24.73
C ALA A 126 8.98 -56.41 -26.15
N ALA A 127 8.61 -55.62 -27.17
CA ALA A 127 8.82 -55.97 -28.57
C ALA A 127 10.29 -55.95 -28.97
N LEU A 128 11.09 -54.99 -28.47
CA LEU A 128 12.52 -54.89 -28.81
C LEU A 128 13.33 -56.13 -28.38
N PRO A 129 13.27 -56.62 -27.12
CA PRO A 129 14.00 -57.81 -26.73
C PRO A 129 13.45 -59.07 -27.41
N LEU A 130 12.13 -59.18 -27.64
CA LEU A 130 11.54 -60.31 -28.38
C LEU A 130 12.01 -60.34 -29.84
N ALA A 131 12.05 -59.18 -30.51
CA ALA A 131 12.61 -59.05 -31.84
C ALA A 131 14.12 -59.36 -31.87
N GLY A 132 14.86 -58.95 -30.82
CA GLY A 132 16.26 -59.29 -30.63
C GLY A 132 16.51 -60.79 -30.50
N LEU A 133 15.68 -61.49 -29.72
CA LEU A 133 15.73 -62.95 -29.57
C LEU A 133 15.45 -63.63 -30.91
N PHE A 134 14.38 -63.23 -31.60
CA PHE A 134 14.05 -63.78 -32.92
C PHE A 134 15.15 -63.51 -33.96
N TRP A 135 15.71 -62.30 -33.96
CA TRP A 135 16.83 -61.93 -34.82
C TRP A 135 18.07 -62.75 -34.52
N CYS A 136 18.42 -62.93 -33.24
CA CYS A 136 19.55 -63.74 -32.81
C CYS A 136 19.40 -65.19 -33.26
N CYS A 137 18.24 -65.81 -33.03
CA CYS A 137 17.93 -67.17 -33.50
C CYS A 137 18.02 -67.28 -35.03
N CYS A 138 17.39 -66.35 -35.77
CA CYS A 138 17.39 -66.37 -37.23
C CYS A 138 18.76 -66.11 -37.85
N TYR A 139 19.57 -65.22 -37.25
CA TYR A 139 20.91 -64.89 -37.72
C TYR A 139 21.85 -66.09 -37.54
N TRP A 140 21.81 -66.75 -36.38
CA TRP A 140 22.63 -67.94 -36.11
C TRP A 140 22.26 -69.12 -37.02
N CYS A 141 20.96 -69.30 -37.33
CA CYS A 141 20.52 -70.30 -38.32
C CYS A 141 20.97 -69.97 -39.77
N LYS A 142 21.27 -68.71 -40.08
CA LYS A 142 21.69 -68.27 -41.43
C LYS A 142 23.21 -68.20 -41.63
N SER A 143 24.00 -68.23 -40.56
CA SER A 143 25.48 -68.16 -40.60
C SER A 143 26.16 -69.26 -41.42
N GLY A 144 25.43 -70.31 -41.84
CA GLY A 144 25.94 -71.37 -42.73
C GLY A 144 25.71 -71.18 -44.24
N ARG A 145 25.01 -70.14 -44.72
CA ARG A 145 24.72 -69.95 -46.16
C ARG A 145 25.74 -69.03 -46.84
N ARG A 146 26.30 -69.47 -47.99
CA ARG A 146 27.19 -68.65 -48.85
C ARG A 146 26.47 -67.37 -49.30
N ARG A 147 27.06 -66.20 -49.00
CA ARG A 147 26.59 -64.90 -49.49
C ARG A 147 26.82 -64.83 -51.01
N ARG A 148 25.85 -64.33 -51.78
CA ARG A 148 26.00 -64.16 -53.24
C ARG A 148 27.10 -63.13 -53.51
N ALA A 149 28.02 -63.47 -54.41
CA ALA A 149 29.21 -62.66 -54.69
C ALA A 149 28.95 -61.42 -55.57
N PHE A 150 27.78 -61.30 -56.21
CA PHE A 150 27.45 -60.19 -57.11
C PHE A 150 26.11 -59.54 -56.77
N ASP A 151 26.14 -58.20 -56.60
CA ASP A 151 24.97 -57.33 -56.50
C ASP A 151 24.29 -57.17 -57.87
N ARG A 152 22.95 -56.98 -57.88
CA ARG A 152 22.17 -56.71 -59.10
C ARG A 152 22.33 -55.24 -59.51
N LYS A 153 22.18 -54.94 -60.81
CA LYS A 153 22.44 -53.59 -61.40
C LYS A 153 21.66 -52.44 -60.75
N TYR A 154 20.46 -52.69 -60.19
CA TYR A 154 19.64 -51.70 -59.49
C TYR A 154 19.96 -51.55 -57.99
N ASP A 155 20.74 -52.45 -57.40
CA ASP A 155 21.03 -52.44 -55.96
C ASP A 155 21.94 -51.26 -55.56
N ALA A 156 22.71 -50.70 -56.49
CA ALA A 156 23.57 -49.55 -56.22
C ALA A 156 22.78 -48.27 -55.92
N CYS A 157 21.71 -48.00 -56.67
CA CYS A 157 20.85 -46.83 -56.46
C CYS A 157 20.04 -46.97 -55.16
N LEU A 158 19.46 -48.16 -54.92
CA LEU A 158 18.70 -48.44 -53.70
C LEU A 158 19.58 -48.34 -52.44
N LYS A 159 20.83 -48.83 -52.49
CA LYS A 159 21.79 -48.66 -51.39
C LYS A 159 22.13 -47.19 -51.14
N GLY A 160 22.27 -46.38 -52.19
CA GLY A 160 22.48 -44.94 -52.08
C GLY A 160 21.31 -44.23 -51.37
N ILE A 161 20.08 -44.50 -51.79
CA ILE A 161 18.87 -43.92 -51.19
C ILE A 161 18.75 -44.34 -49.71
N LEU A 162 18.94 -45.63 -49.40
CA LEU A 162 18.88 -46.15 -48.04
C LEU A 162 19.97 -45.53 -47.15
N ALA A 163 21.18 -45.32 -47.68
CA ALA A 163 22.27 -44.66 -46.96
C ALA A 163 21.95 -43.19 -46.66
N ILE A 164 21.42 -42.43 -47.63
CA ILE A 164 21.01 -41.03 -47.42
C ILE A 164 19.92 -40.95 -46.34
N LEU A 165 18.91 -41.83 -46.41
CA LEU A 165 17.84 -41.88 -45.42
C LEU A 165 18.36 -42.25 -44.03
N LEU A 166 19.28 -43.22 -43.95
CA LEU A 166 19.89 -43.63 -42.69
C LEU A 166 20.77 -42.51 -42.10
N ILE A 167 21.51 -41.76 -42.91
CA ILE A 167 22.26 -40.57 -42.47
C ILE A 167 21.29 -39.53 -41.90
N ALA A 168 20.19 -39.23 -42.59
CA ALA A 168 19.19 -38.27 -42.12
C ALA A 168 18.52 -38.72 -40.81
N LEU A 169 18.24 -40.01 -40.64
CA LEU A 169 17.69 -40.54 -39.39
C LEU A 169 18.74 -40.50 -38.27
N LEU A 170 19.99 -40.79 -38.58
CA LEU A 170 21.09 -40.79 -37.62
C LEU A 170 21.41 -39.37 -37.11
N THR A 171 21.32 -38.34 -37.96
CA THR A 171 21.49 -36.94 -37.53
C THR A 171 20.36 -36.51 -36.60
N LEU A 172 19.10 -36.88 -36.91
CA LEU A 172 17.97 -36.62 -36.02
C LEU A 172 18.12 -37.35 -34.67
N PHE A 173 18.57 -38.60 -34.71
CA PHE A 173 18.78 -39.38 -33.50
C PHE A 173 19.94 -38.83 -32.67
N LEU A 174 21.04 -38.40 -33.30
CA LEU A 174 22.16 -37.74 -32.61
C LEU A 174 21.71 -36.45 -31.92
N PHE A 175 20.85 -35.65 -32.56
CA PHE A 175 20.25 -34.49 -31.94
C PHE A 175 19.47 -34.86 -30.66
N GLY A 176 18.68 -35.94 -30.71
CA GLY A 176 18.00 -36.48 -29.53
C GLY A 176 18.96 -36.91 -28.41
N VAL A 177 20.09 -37.55 -28.76
CA VAL A 177 21.12 -37.93 -27.77
C VAL A 177 21.76 -36.70 -27.10
N VAL A 178 22.08 -35.67 -27.87
CA VAL A 178 22.61 -34.42 -27.32
C VAL A 178 21.60 -33.77 -26.37
N CYS A 179 20.32 -33.75 -26.75
CA CYS A 179 19.26 -33.25 -25.87
C CYS A 179 19.16 -34.08 -24.57
N ALA A 180 19.26 -35.41 -24.66
CA ALA A 180 19.22 -36.28 -23.48
C ALA A 180 20.37 -35.97 -22.49
N PHE A 181 21.60 -35.78 -22.99
CA PHE A 181 22.73 -35.37 -22.14
C PHE A 181 22.55 -33.97 -21.55
N ALA A 182 22.06 -33.02 -22.35
CA ALA A 182 21.81 -31.66 -21.88
C ALA A 182 20.76 -31.65 -20.76
N THR A 183 19.63 -32.33 -20.96
CA THR A 183 18.56 -32.45 -19.97
C THR A 183 19.01 -33.20 -18.72
N ASP A 184 19.77 -34.30 -18.85
CA ASP A 184 20.32 -35.03 -17.70
C ASP A 184 21.27 -34.16 -16.87
N SER A 185 22.11 -33.35 -17.53
CA SER A 185 23.00 -32.41 -16.84
C SER A 185 22.26 -31.28 -16.12
N GLN A 186 21.17 -30.78 -16.71
CA GLN A 186 20.38 -29.71 -16.11
C GLN A 186 19.50 -30.21 -14.97
N LEU A 187 18.94 -31.42 -15.12
CA LEU A 187 18.18 -32.08 -14.06
C LEU A 187 19.07 -32.33 -12.82
N GLU A 188 20.36 -32.61 -13.03
CA GLU A 188 21.32 -32.75 -11.93
C GLU A 188 21.58 -31.43 -11.20
N SER A 189 21.85 -30.34 -11.91
CA SER A 189 22.02 -29.02 -11.27
C SER A 189 20.78 -28.63 -10.49
N SER A 190 19.59 -28.77 -11.09
CA SER A 190 18.32 -28.41 -10.43
C SER A 190 18.02 -29.30 -9.23
N ALA A 191 18.31 -30.61 -9.30
CA ALA A 191 18.10 -31.50 -8.17
C ALA A 191 19.05 -31.18 -6.99
N SER A 192 20.28 -30.75 -7.27
CA SER A 192 21.24 -30.37 -6.24
C SER A 192 20.94 -29.03 -5.57
N GLU A 193 20.33 -28.09 -6.31
CA GLU A 193 19.98 -26.76 -5.81
C GLU A 193 18.61 -26.72 -5.10
N ALA A 194 17.72 -27.67 -5.40
CA ALA A 194 16.36 -27.70 -4.87
C ALA A 194 16.27 -27.66 -3.32
N PRO A 195 17.07 -28.43 -2.54
CA PRO A 195 17.01 -28.37 -1.08
C PRO A 195 17.40 -26.99 -0.53
N GLU A 196 18.44 -26.38 -1.10
CA GLU A 196 18.87 -25.04 -0.67
C GLU A 196 17.87 -23.96 -1.09
N ALA A 197 17.25 -24.09 -2.26
CA ALA A 197 16.18 -23.18 -2.69
C ALA A 197 14.97 -23.22 -1.73
N VAL A 198 14.56 -24.42 -1.29
CA VAL A 198 13.48 -24.57 -0.28
C VAL A 198 13.91 -23.95 1.04
N ARG A 199 15.15 -24.20 1.49
CA ARG A 199 15.68 -23.63 2.73
C ARG A 199 15.74 -22.10 2.70
N VAL A 200 16.23 -21.53 1.60
CA VAL A 200 16.27 -20.08 1.38
C VAL A 200 14.85 -19.51 1.35
N GLY A 201 13.90 -20.15 0.67
CA GLY A 201 12.50 -19.73 0.64
C GLY A 201 11.83 -19.73 2.02
N LEU A 202 12.05 -20.78 2.83
CA LEU A 202 11.54 -20.84 4.21
C LEU A 202 12.16 -19.76 5.09
N ARG A 203 13.47 -19.54 4.95
CA ARG A 203 14.20 -18.50 5.69
C ARG A 203 13.72 -17.09 5.34
N ASP A 204 13.52 -16.81 4.06
CA ASP A 204 13.02 -15.51 3.58
C ASP A 204 11.57 -15.26 4.04
N ALA A 205 10.72 -16.29 4.01
CA ALA A 205 9.36 -16.20 4.55
C ALA A 205 9.37 -15.91 6.07
N ARG A 206 10.34 -16.48 6.80
CA ARG A 206 10.54 -16.18 8.21
C ARG A 206 11.00 -14.75 8.45
N GLU A 207 11.98 -14.29 7.68
CA GLU A 207 12.49 -12.92 7.74
C GLU A 207 11.37 -11.92 7.44
N PHE A 208 10.50 -12.23 6.48
CA PHE A 208 9.31 -11.45 6.17
C PHE A 208 8.33 -11.37 7.35
N LEU A 209 8.07 -12.49 8.04
CA LEU A 209 7.19 -12.50 9.23
C LEU A 209 7.78 -11.67 10.38
N ASN A 210 9.08 -11.79 10.63
CA ASN A 210 9.78 -11.00 11.65
C ASN A 210 9.76 -9.50 11.30
N ALA A 211 9.96 -9.15 10.02
CA ALA A 211 9.87 -7.77 9.55
C ALA A 211 8.45 -7.22 9.65
N THR A 212 7.43 -8.05 9.39
CA THR A 212 6.02 -7.69 9.54
C THR A 212 5.68 -7.40 11.00
N GLN A 213 6.19 -8.20 11.93
CA GLN A 213 6.06 -7.96 13.37
C GLN A 213 6.65 -6.59 13.76
N ALA A 214 7.85 -6.27 13.28
CA ALA A 214 8.50 -4.99 13.54
C ALA A 214 7.70 -3.80 12.95
N HIS A 215 7.19 -3.94 11.72
CA HIS A 215 6.34 -2.92 11.10
C HIS A 215 5.03 -2.71 11.87
N ALA A 216 4.37 -3.79 12.28
CA ALA A 216 3.11 -3.71 13.02
C ALA A 216 3.28 -2.99 14.36
N ARG A 217 4.32 -3.33 15.13
CA ARG A 217 4.63 -2.64 16.38
C ARG A 217 4.96 -1.16 16.17
N HIS A 218 5.82 -0.86 15.19
CA HIS A 218 6.20 0.51 14.92
C HIS A 218 5.01 1.38 14.49
N LEU A 219 4.15 0.86 13.60
CA LEU A 219 2.98 1.60 13.13
C LEU A 219 1.91 1.79 14.22
N LEU A 220 1.58 0.72 14.95
CA LEU A 220 0.46 0.75 15.90
C LEU A 220 0.84 1.30 17.27
N THR A 221 2.13 1.24 17.63
CA THR A 221 2.61 1.63 18.96
C THR A 221 3.45 2.89 18.89
N ASP A 222 4.57 2.87 18.15
CA ASP A 222 5.51 4.01 18.13
C ASP A 222 4.90 5.24 17.44
N ASN A 223 4.42 5.08 16.20
CA ASN A 223 3.77 6.16 15.46
C ASN A 223 2.50 6.66 16.15
N TYR A 224 1.73 5.76 16.78
CA TYR A 224 0.57 6.19 17.57
C TYR A 224 0.99 6.99 18.80
N ARG A 225 2.06 6.59 19.48
CA ARG A 225 2.59 7.32 20.63
C ARG A 225 3.14 8.69 20.24
N GLU A 226 3.77 8.82 19.08
CA GLU A 226 4.18 10.11 18.52
C GLU A 226 2.99 11.03 18.26
N LEU A 227 1.92 10.49 17.66
CA LEU A 227 0.66 11.19 17.48
C LEU A 227 0.05 11.59 18.83
N GLU A 228 -0.02 10.68 19.80
CA GLU A 228 -0.56 10.94 21.14
C GLU A 228 0.21 12.06 21.84
N MET A 229 1.55 12.01 21.85
CA MET A 229 2.39 13.05 22.43
C MET A 229 2.16 14.41 21.76
N LYS A 230 2.04 14.44 20.43
CA LYS A 230 1.83 15.69 19.70
C LYS A 230 0.43 16.26 19.97
N VAL A 231 -0.61 15.44 19.95
CA VAL A 231 -1.99 15.85 20.26
C VAL A 231 -2.08 16.31 21.71
N ASN A 232 -1.44 15.61 22.65
CA ASN A 232 -1.43 15.99 24.05
C ASN A 232 -0.71 17.35 24.27
N GLY A 233 0.40 17.57 23.58
CA GLY A 233 1.10 18.86 23.57
C GLY A 233 0.24 19.99 22.96
N LEU A 234 -0.54 19.70 21.92
CA LEU A 234 -1.49 20.65 21.34
C LEU A 234 -2.65 20.94 22.28
N LEU A 235 -3.26 19.94 22.93
CA LEU A 235 -4.38 20.16 23.85
C LEU A 235 -3.98 21.04 25.04
N THR A 236 -2.79 20.82 25.60
CA THR A 236 -2.27 21.60 26.72
C THR A 236 -1.86 23.02 26.34
N SER A 237 -1.25 23.22 25.16
CA SER A 237 -0.91 24.56 24.67
C SER A 237 -2.12 25.33 24.11
N SER A 238 -3.07 24.65 23.48
CA SER A 238 -4.25 25.25 22.86
C SER A 238 -5.27 25.73 23.88
N GLY A 239 -5.40 25.09 25.05
CA GLY A 239 -6.26 25.62 26.12
C GLY A 239 -5.90 27.06 26.51
N VAL A 240 -4.60 27.35 26.54
CA VAL A 240 -4.05 28.69 26.82
C VAL A 240 -4.11 29.59 25.58
N ALA A 241 -3.67 29.08 24.41
CA ALA A 241 -3.63 29.86 23.18
C ALA A 241 -5.03 30.27 22.68
N VAL A 242 -6.01 29.36 22.71
CA VAL A 242 -7.40 29.62 22.33
C VAL A 242 -8.04 30.63 23.28
N SER A 243 -7.75 30.57 24.58
CA SER A 243 -8.25 31.56 25.55
C SER A 243 -7.66 32.96 25.35
N VAL A 244 -6.40 33.05 24.91
CA VAL A 244 -5.71 34.32 24.59
C VAL A 244 -6.15 34.86 23.23
N GLN A 245 -6.21 34.01 22.21
CA GLN A 245 -6.68 34.35 20.88
C GLN A 245 -8.15 34.74 20.90
N LEU A 246 -9.04 34.06 21.63
CA LEU A 246 -10.45 34.48 21.77
C LEU A 246 -10.59 35.84 22.48
N GLY A 247 -9.72 36.13 23.45
CA GLY A 247 -9.63 37.46 24.07
C GLY A 247 -9.27 38.56 23.05
N ALA A 248 -8.42 38.23 22.07
CA ALA A 248 -8.08 39.11 20.95
C ALA A 248 -9.15 39.13 19.83
N LEU A 249 -9.68 37.96 19.45
CA LEU A 249 -10.64 37.71 18.37
C LEU A 249 -11.98 38.39 18.66
N SER A 250 -12.43 38.36 19.92
CA SER A 250 -13.77 38.83 20.25
C SER A 250 -13.87 40.34 20.45
N ARG A 251 -12.85 41.13 20.04
CA ARG A 251 -12.84 42.59 20.24
C ARG A 251 -13.17 42.98 21.69
N GLY A 252 -12.80 42.14 22.67
CA GLY A 252 -12.85 42.52 24.09
C GLY A 252 -12.06 43.82 24.35
N VAL A 253 -11.04 44.07 23.51
CA VAL A 253 -10.30 45.34 23.42
C VAL A 253 -11.23 46.52 23.09
N ALA A 254 -12.16 46.40 22.14
CA ALA A 254 -13.09 47.47 21.78
C ALA A 254 -14.12 47.75 22.89
N VAL A 255 -14.66 46.69 23.52
CA VAL A 255 -15.56 46.85 24.69
C VAL A 255 -14.80 47.47 25.88
N SER A 256 -13.54 47.10 26.09
CA SER A 256 -12.69 47.69 27.13
C SER A 256 -12.29 49.14 26.85
N ALA A 257 -12.02 49.48 25.59
CA ALA A 257 -11.73 50.84 25.16
C ALA A 257 -12.96 51.73 25.28
N LEU A 258 -14.14 51.21 24.91
CA LEU A 258 -15.43 51.89 25.10
C LEU A 258 -15.73 52.10 26.59
N ALA A 259 -15.49 51.09 27.44
CA ALA A 259 -15.63 51.22 28.88
C ALA A 259 -14.71 52.31 29.46
N THR A 260 -13.48 52.42 28.95
CA THR A 260 -12.51 53.44 29.38
C THR A 260 -12.92 54.84 28.93
N LEU A 261 -13.46 54.98 27.72
CA LEU A 261 -13.97 56.24 27.19
C LEU A 261 -15.22 56.69 27.96
N VAL A 262 -16.14 55.77 28.23
CA VAL A 262 -17.36 56.02 29.00
C VAL A 262 -17.05 56.34 30.47
N ALA A 263 -15.97 55.78 31.04
CA ALA A 263 -15.51 56.13 32.39
C ALA A 263 -15.07 57.60 32.50
N ARG A 264 -14.45 58.15 31.44
CA ARG A 264 -13.99 59.56 31.41
C ARG A 264 -15.09 60.58 31.13
N LEU A 265 -16.28 60.16 30.71
CA LEU A 265 -17.41 61.09 30.48
C LEU A 265 -17.87 61.80 31.76
N ASP A 266 -17.66 61.20 32.94
CA ASP A 266 -17.99 61.82 34.24
C ASP A 266 -17.13 63.06 34.51
N ASP A 267 -15.83 62.94 34.24
CA ASP A 267 -14.86 64.01 34.42
C ASP A 267 -15.17 65.16 33.47
N VAL A 268 -15.49 64.85 32.21
CA VAL A 268 -15.90 65.84 31.20
C VAL A 268 -17.19 66.57 31.62
N HIS A 269 -18.17 65.87 32.20
CA HIS A 269 -19.39 66.48 32.72
C HIS A 269 -19.11 67.42 33.91
N ARG A 270 -18.25 67.01 34.84
CA ARG A 270 -17.83 67.84 35.99
C ARG A 270 -17.06 69.08 35.56
N ASP A 271 -16.18 68.95 34.58
CA ASP A 271 -15.43 70.07 34.04
C ASP A 271 -16.37 71.06 33.34
N LEU A 272 -17.31 70.56 32.52
CA LEU A 272 -18.30 71.40 31.83
C LEU A 272 -19.24 72.13 32.81
N THR A 273 -19.70 71.47 33.88
CA THR A 273 -20.51 72.11 34.93
C THR A 273 -19.72 73.15 35.72
N THR A 274 -18.45 72.90 36.02
CA THR A 274 -17.56 73.85 36.69
C THR A 274 -17.31 75.07 35.82
N VAL A 275 -17.05 74.87 34.53
CA VAL A 275 -16.90 75.96 33.56
C VAL A 275 -18.17 76.78 33.47
N HIS A 276 -19.35 76.15 33.38
CA HIS A 276 -20.63 76.84 33.35
C HIS A 276 -20.86 77.70 34.61
N ALA A 277 -20.66 77.14 35.80
CA ALA A 277 -20.82 77.85 37.06
C ALA A 277 -19.82 79.01 37.24
N LEU A 278 -18.57 78.83 36.78
CA LEU A 278 -17.56 79.89 36.79
C LEU A 278 -17.91 81.01 35.83
N THR A 279 -18.38 80.68 34.62
CA THR A 279 -18.83 81.67 33.64
C THR A 279 -20.02 82.48 34.16
N ASP A 280 -20.99 81.84 34.82
CA ASP A 280 -22.14 82.52 35.41
C ASP A 280 -21.76 83.39 36.61
N ARG A 281 -20.87 82.88 37.48
CA ARG A 281 -20.35 83.66 38.62
C ARG A 281 -19.55 84.87 38.14
N LEU A 282 -18.78 84.71 37.07
CA LEU A 282 -18.03 85.81 36.46
C LEU A 282 -18.96 86.87 35.88
N ARG A 283 -20.06 86.47 35.20
CA ARG A 283 -21.11 87.42 34.76
C ARG A 283 -21.72 88.17 35.94
N ALA A 284 -22.14 87.47 36.99
CA ALA A 284 -22.76 88.10 38.16
C ALA A 284 -21.81 89.06 38.91
N GLN A 285 -20.53 88.69 39.04
CA GLN A 285 -19.51 89.55 39.64
C GLN A 285 -19.18 90.76 38.77
N ALA A 286 -19.13 90.60 37.45
CA ALA A 286 -18.97 91.70 36.52
C ALA A 286 -20.14 92.70 36.61
N ASP A 287 -21.37 92.22 36.70
CA ASP A 287 -22.56 93.07 36.87
C ASP A 287 -22.53 93.82 38.21
N THR A 288 -22.15 93.14 39.29
CA THR A 288 -22.01 93.73 40.63
C THR A 288 -20.91 94.79 40.65
N LEU A 289 -19.78 94.52 40.02
CA LEU A 289 -18.67 95.47 39.89
C LEU A 289 -19.09 96.70 39.11
N ASN A 290 -19.81 96.53 38.00
CA ASN A 290 -20.33 97.63 37.18
C ASN A 290 -21.33 98.49 37.99
N ALA A 291 -22.24 97.85 38.74
CA ALA A 291 -23.15 98.56 39.64
C ALA A 291 -22.43 99.30 40.77
N GLY A 292 -21.40 98.68 41.36
CA GLY A 292 -20.57 99.28 42.41
C GLY A 292 -19.79 100.50 41.92
N LEU A 293 -19.15 100.41 40.74
CA LEU A 293 -18.47 101.53 40.09
C LEU A 293 -19.43 102.68 39.78
N ARG A 294 -20.64 102.39 39.28
CA ARG A 294 -21.69 103.41 39.08
C ARG A 294 -22.09 104.09 40.39
N LYS A 295 -22.21 103.32 41.49
CA LYS A 295 -22.54 103.86 42.81
C LYS A 295 -21.44 104.75 43.38
N VAL A 296 -20.18 104.32 43.31
CA VAL A 296 -19.02 105.12 43.75
C VAL A 296 -18.90 106.40 42.94
N LYS A 297 -19.09 106.34 41.62
CA LYS A 297 -19.18 107.52 40.76
C LYS A 297 -20.25 108.50 41.25
N GLY A 298 -21.46 107.99 41.56
CA GLY A 298 -22.55 108.78 42.11
C GLY A 298 -22.20 109.45 43.44
N GLN A 299 -21.62 108.71 44.38
CA GLN A 299 -21.23 109.22 45.71
C GLN A 299 -20.08 110.23 45.64
N LEU A 300 -19.11 110.03 44.74
CA LEU A 300 -18.02 110.98 44.53
C LEU A 300 -18.54 112.30 43.98
N LEU A 301 -19.45 112.25 43.01
CA LEU A 301 -20.09 113.46 42.47
C LEU A 301 -20.91 114.20 43.53
N GLN A 302 -21.63 113.46 44.38
CA GLN A 302 -22.45 114.04 45.46
C GLN A 302 -21.59 114.69 46.56
N THR A 303 -20.50 114.04 46.98
CA THR A 303 -19.57 114.58 47.99
C THR A 303 -18.81 115.79 47.46
N LEU A 304 -18.42 115.79 46.17
CA LEU A 304 -17.80 116.96 45.54
C LEU A 304 -18.75 118.16 45.48
N ALA A 305 -20.05 117.94 45.24
CA ALA A 305 -21.04 119.01 45.17
C ALA A 305 -21.29 119.72 46.52
N GLN A 306 -20.96 119.09 47.65
CA GLN A 306 -21.18 119.62 48.99
C GLN A 306 -19.94 120.26 49.63
N CYS A 307 -18.78 120.23 48.96
CA CYS A 307 -17.53 120.73 49.51
C CYS A 307 -17.21 122.16 49.02
N GLU A 308 -17.40 123.18 49.86
CA GLU A 308 -17.14 124.59 49.53
C GLU A 308 -15.70 125.07 49.80
N GLN A 309 -14.78 124.16 50.15
CA GLN A 309 -13.37 124.53 50.37
C GLN A 309 -12.57 124.62 49.05
N PRO A 310 -11.63 125.59 48.90
CA PRO A 310 -10.86 125.81 47.67
C PRO A 310 -10.04 124.60 47.14
N PRO A 311 -9.63 123.58 47.94
CA PRO A 311 -9.00 122.37 47.40
C PRO A 311 -9.96 121.46 46.62
N CYS A 312 -11.26 121.43 46.96
CA CYS A 312 -12.24 120.52 46.36
C CYS A 312 -12.58 120.90 44.91
N VAL A 313 -12.73 122.19 44.64
CA VAL A 313 -12.95 122.72 43.27
C VAL A 313 -11.78 122.37 42.34
N ARG A 314 -10.54 122.46 42.85
CA ARG A 314 -9.35 122.04 42.10
C ARG A 314 -9.34 120.55 41.78
N LEU A 315 -9.86 119.70 42.65
CA LEU A 315 -9.94 118.25 42.41
C LEU A 315 -10.94 117.92 41.28
N GLN A 316 -12.07 118.62 41.27
CA GLN A 316 -13.12 118.47 40.26
C GLN A 316 -12.62 118.88 38.85
N GLU A 317 -11.93 120.01 38.75
CA GLU A 317 -11.33 120.47 37.49
C GLU A 317 -10.18 119.56 37.03
N LYS A 318 -9.35 119.07 37.96
CA LYS A 318 -8.18 118.24 37.63
C LYS A 318 -8.54 116.86 37.07
N TYR A 319 -9.63 116.23 37.54
CA TYR A 319 -9.94 114.84 37.22
C TYR A 319 -11.17 114.60 36.33
N LYS A 320 -11.92 115.65 35.91
CA LYS A 320 -13.05 115.56 34.95
C LYS A 320 -13.96 114.33 35.16
N ILE A 321 -14.35 114.09 36.42
CA ILE A 321 -14.95 112.83 36.91
C ILE A 321 -16.29 112.47 36.24
N GLY A 322 -16.95 113.43 35.57
CA GLY A 322 -18.15 113.19 34.76
C GLY A 322 -17.93 112.19 33.61
N GLN A 323 -16.71 112.04 33.11
CA GLN A 323 -16.36 111.15 31.98
C GLN A 323 -15.89 109.74 32.38
N LEU A 324 -15.98 109.37 33.66
CA LEU A 324 -15.64 108.00 34.08
C LEU A 324 -16.76 107.05 33.65
N ASP A 325 -16.69 106.49 32.45
CA ASP A 325 -17.56 105.40 32.00
C ASP A 325 -16.77 104.11 31.85
N THR A 326 -17.35 102.99 32.30
CA THR A 326 -16.74 101.66 32.22
C THR A 326 -17.61 100.78 31.33
N GLU A 327 -17.32 100.79 30.04
CA GLU A 327 -17.98 99.92 29.08
C GLU A 327 -17.22 98.59 29.00
N ILE A 328 -17.50 97.67 29.95
CA ILE A 328 -16.95 96.32 29.90
C ILE A 328 -18.01 95.38 29.33
N GLN A 329 -17.87 94.98 28.06
CA GLN A 329 -18.81 94.08 27.38
C GLN A 329 -18.43 92.60 27.62
N TYR A 330 -19.13 91.91 28.53
CA TYR A 330 -18.93 90.48 28.83
C TYR A 330 -19.86 89.54 28.03
N ASN A 331 -20.51 90.03 26.97
CA ASN A 331 -21.57 89.30 26.27
C ASN A 331 -21.08 88.33 25.18
N GLN A 332 -19.77 88.18 24.96
CA GLN A 332 -19.19 87.35 23.89
C GLN A 332 -18.64 85.99 24.35
N MET A 333 -18.94 85.53 25.58
CA MET A 333 -18.50 84.20 26.04
C MET A 333 -19.36 83.07 25.43
N PRO A 334 -18.74 81.96 24.97
CA PRO A 334 -19.44 80.84 24.36
C PRO A 334 -20.37 80.14 25.36
N ASP A 335 -21.58 79.79 24.89
CA ASP A 335 -22.57 79.09 25.68
C ASP A 335 -22.30 77.58 25.67
N VAL A 336 -21.92 77.03 26.83
CA VAL A 336 -21.62 75.60 27.03
C VAL A 336 -22.85 74.77 27.37
N SER A 337 -24.05 75.37 27.40
CA SER A 337 -25.29 74.71 27.83
C SER A 337 -25.70 73.54 26.92
N GLU A 338 -25.48 73.65 25.60
CA GLU A 338 -25.84 72.59 24.65
C GLU A 338 -24.94 71.35 24.77
N LEU A 339 -23.63 71.54 24.92
CA LEU A 339 -22.68 70.46 25.16
C LEU A 339 -22.96 69.74 26.48
N LEU A 340 -23.27 70.52 27.52
CA LEU A 340 -23.64 69.98 28.83
C LEU A 340 -24.92 69.15 28.74
N SER A 341 -25.95 69.63 28.03
CA SER A 341 -27.21 68.89 27.81
C SER A 341 -26.99 67.53 27.14
N ASN A 342 -26.18 67.48 26.07
CA ASN A 342 -25.92 66.24 25.34
C ASN A 342 -25.12 65.23 26.18
N VAL A 343 -24.13 65.69 26.95
CA VAL A 343 -23.35 64.82 27.85
C VAL A 343 -24.23 64.32 29.01
N THR A 344 -25.15 65.16 29.50
CA THR A 344 -26.09 64.79 30.57
C THR A 344 -27.07 63.72 30.09
N GLN A 345 -27.61 63.85 28.87
CA GLN A 345 -28.51 62.86 28.27
C GLN A 345 -27.83 61.49 28.04
N LEU A 346 -26.53 61.48 27.72
CA LEU A 346 -25.74 60.25 27.58
C LEU A 346 -25.44 59.58 28.93
N LEU A 347 -25.22 60.36 29.99
CA LEU A 347 -25.03 59.87 31.36
C LEU A 347 -26.35 59.34 31.96
N GLU A 348 -27.46 60.01 31.69
CA GLU A 348 -28.81 59.57 32.09
C GLU A 348 -29.26 58.30 31.34
N GLY A 349 -28.71 58.04 30.16
CA GLY A 349 -29.00 56.85 29.34
C GLY A 349 -28.35 55.54 29.80
N ASN A 350 -27.88 55.42 31.05
CA ASN A 350 -27.27 54.22 31.64
C ASN A 350 -26.16 53.54 30.81
N ILE A 351 -25.49 54.26 29.91
CA ILE A 351 -24.48 53.70 29.01
C ILE A 351 -23.27 53.12 29.77
N LYS A 352 -22.98 53.63 30.98
CA LYS A 352 -21.97 53.06 31.90
C LYS A 352 -22.33 51.64 32.32
N GLU A 353 -23.59 51.42 32.67
CA GLU A 353 -24.08 50.13 33.18
C GLU A 353 -24.13 49.11 32.05
N GLU A 354 -24.69 49.49 30.89
CA GLU A 354 -24.79 48.62 29.71
C GLU A 354 -23.40 48.16 29.19
N VAL A 355 -22.42 49.08 29.15
CA VAL A 355 -21.05 48.74 28.72
C VAL A 355 -20.32 47.90 29.79
N ALA A 356 -20.55 48.16 31.08
CA ALA A 356 -19.99 47.37 32.16
C ALA A 356 -20.56 45.93 32.18
N ASP A 357 -21.85 45.78 31.92
CA ASP A 357 -22.53 44.49 31.84
C ASP A 357 -22.12 43.72 30.59
N GLY A 358 -22.00 44.38 29.44
CA GLY A 358 -21.39 43.77 28.24
C GLY A 358 -19.97 43.24 28.49
N GLN A 359 -19.16 43.98 29.26
CA GLN A 359 -17.82 43.54 29.65
C GLN A 359 -17.84 42.35 30.65
N ARG A 360 -18.84 42.28 31.53
CA ARG A 360 -19.03 41.14 32.46
C ARG A 360 -19.43 39.88 31.70
N VAL A 361 -20.46 39.96 30.86
CA VAL A 361 -20.91 38.85 30.01
C VAL A 361 -19.76 38.31 29.17
N PHE A 362 -18.95 39.19 28.59
CA PHE A 362 -17.79 38.78 27.80
C PHE A 362 -16.74 38.01 28.63
N ARG A 363 -16.39 38.52 29.82
CA ARG A 363 -15.47 37.81 30.74
C ARG A 363 -16.05 36.48 31.23
N ASP A 364 -17.37 36.41 31.40
CA ASP A 364 -18.05 35.18 31.80
C ASP A 364 -18.00 34.12 30.68
N ILE A 365 -18.19 34.52 29.41
CA ILE A 365 -18.03 33.64 28.24
C ILE A 365 -16.59 33.10 28.16
N GLN A 366 -15.58 33.97 28.31
CA GLN A 366 -14.18 33.55 28.27
C GLN A 366 -13.87 32.53 29.39
N ARG A 367 -14.35 32.80 30.62
CA ARG A 367 -14.21 31.87 31.76
C ARG A 367 -14.98 30.56 31.55
N ALA A 368 -16.17 30.60 30.93
CA ALA A 368 -16.96 29.42 30.65
C ALA A 368 -16.30 28.52 29.59
N ILE A 369 -15.73 29.11 28.54
CA ILE A 369 -14.98 28.38 27.52
C ILE A 369 -13.74 27.74 28.13
N GLN A 370 -12.99 28.48 28.95
CA GLN A 370 -11.79 27.96 29.59
C GLN A 370 -12.10 26.80 30.55
N ARG A 371 -13.16 26.91 31.36
CA ARG A 371 -13.64 25.79 32.19
C ARG A 371 -14.07 24.59 31.36
N SER A 372 -14.82 24.80 30.29
CA SER A 372 -15.25 23.70 29.41
C SER A 372 -14.07 23.00 28.74
N LEU A 373 -13.01 23.74 28.36
CA LEU A 373 -11.77 23.16 27.86
C LEU A 373 -11.04 22.37 28.96
N ASP A 374 -10.86 22.97 30.14
CA ASP A 374 -10.16 22.32 31.27
C ASP A 374 -10.89 21.06 31.77
N GLU A 375 -12.22 21.02 31.70
CA GLU A 375 -13.03 19.85 32.04
C GLU A 375 -12.95 18.73 30.99
N ASN A 376 -12.89 19.08 29.69
CA ASN A 376 -12.95 18.10 28.61
C ASN A 376 -11.57 17.58 28.13
N ILE A 377 -10.50 18.39 28.23
CA ILE A 377 -9.13 18.00 27.88
C ILE A 377 -8.70 16.68 28.54
N PRO A 378 -8.86 16.46 29.87
CA PRO A 378 -8.46 15.20 30.50
C PRO A 378 -9.28 14.00 29.99
N GLY A 379 -10.55 14.20 29.62
CA GLY A 379 -11.38 13.16 29.02
C GLY A 379 -10.85 12.73 27.64
N VAL A 380 -10.42 13.68 26.82
CA VAL A 380 -9.83 13.40 25.50
C VAL A 380 -8.47 12.70 25.65
N GLN A 381 -7.62 13.16 26.57
CA GLN A 381 -6.34 12.51 26.87
C GLN A 381 -6.54 11.06 27.35
N ALA A 382 -7.52 10.82 28.22
CA ALA A 382 -7.83 9.47 28.70
C ALA A 382 -8.34 8.55 27.57
N ALA A 383 -9.16 9.08 26.65
CA ALA A 383 -9.65 8.32 25.50
C ALA A 383 -8.53 7.99 24.49
N LEU A 384 -7.59 8.91 24.26
CA LEU A 384 -6.38 8.68 23.46
C LEU A 384 -5.51 7.58 24.09
N ALA A 385 -5.26 7.66 25.40
CA ALA A 385 -4.49 6.64 26.12
C ALA A 385 -5.19 5.26 26.15
N ASP A 386 -6.53 5.20 26.22
CA ASP A 386 -7.26 3.92 26.07
C ASP A 386 -7.13 3.35 24.67
N THR A 387 -7.20 4.20 23.65
CA THR A 387 -7.04 3.79 22.26
C THR A 387 -5.61 3.28 22.00
N GLY A 388 -4.59 3.96 22.52
CA GLY A 388 -3.20 3.49 22.46
C GLY A 388 -3.02 2.11 23.08
N ARG A 389 -3.58 1.89 24.28
CA ARG A 389 -3.56 0.56 24.94
C ARG A 389 -4.31 -0.53 24.18
N ARG A 390 -5.32 -0.18 23.37
CA ARG A 390 -6.02 -1.14 22.49
C ARG A 390 -5.19 -1.46 21.26
N LEU A 391 -4.55 -0.46 20.66
CA LEU A 391 -3.67 -0.65 19.50
C LEU A 391 -2.43 -1.47 19.86
N GLU A 392 -1.85 -1.25 21.04
CA GLU A 392 -0.74 -2.04 21.57
C GLU A 392 -1.12 -3.53 21.70
N ARG A 393 -2.32 -3.83 22.23
CA ARG A 393 -2.85 -5.21 22.28
C ARG A 393 -2.98 -5.85 20.89
N VAL A 394 -3.52 -5.11 19.92
CA VAL A 394 -3.63 -5.58 18.53
C VAL A 394 -2.24 -5.81 17.93
N ALA A 395 -1.28 -4.93 18.21
CA ALA A 395 0.10 -5.09 17.75
C ALA A 395 0.76 -6.34 18.35
N ASP A 396 0.50 -6.63 19.62
CA ASP A 396 0.98 -7.83 20.30
C ASP A 396 0.32 -9.11 19.79
N ASP A 397 -0.98 -9.10 19.50
CA ASP A 397 -1.68 -10.23 18.88
C ASP A 397 -1.11 -10.55 17.49
N ILE A 398 -0.92 -9.53 16.64
CA ILE A 398 -0.29 -9.67 15.32
C ILE A 398 1.14 -10.19 15.47
N SER A 399 1.89 -9.65 16.42
CA SER A 399 3.26 -10.07 16.72
C SER A 399 3.34 -11.53 17.17
N ALA A 400 2.40 -11.97 18.01
CA ALA A 400 2.33 -13.34 18.50
C ALA A 400 1.96 -14.32 17.38
N MET A 401 1.01 -13.95 16.53
CA MET A 401 0.60 -14.74 15.37
C MET A 401 1.76 -14.90 14.36
N ALA A 402 2.42 -13.79 14.00
CA ALA A 402 3.59 -13.81 13.13
C ALA A 402 4.75 -14.62 13.73
N GLY A 403 4.98 -14.49 15.06
CA GLY A 403 5.97 -15.27 15.79
C GLY A 403 5.67 -16.77 15.80
N ASN A 404 4.41 -17.16 16.01
CA ASN A 404 3.98 -18.57 15.96
C ASN A 404 4.13 -19.15 14.55
N ALA A 405 3.75 -18.40 13.51
CA ALA A 405 3.95 -18.82 12.13
C ALA A 405 5.44 -18.95 11.78
N SER A 406 6.27 -18.00 12.21
CA SER A 406 7.74 -18.02 12.06
C SER A 406 8.36 -19.26 12.71
N GLU A 407 7.84 -19.68 13.87
CA GLU A 407 8.29 -20.88 14.57
C GLU A 407 7.79 -22.18 13.93
N GLU A 408 6.57 -22.22 13.40
CA GLU A 408 6.08 -23.36 12.61
C GLU A 408 6.89 -23.53 11.32
N LEU A 409 7.23 -22.43 10.63
CA LEU A 409 8.13 -22.45 9.49
C LEU A 409 9.51 -23.00 9.88
N ARG A 410 10.05 -22.60 11.04
CA ARG A 410 11.30 -23.16 11.57
C ARG A 410 11.23 -24.68 11.74
N ARG A 411 10.14 -25.19 12.32
CA ARG A 411 9.95 -26.65 12.49
C ARG A 411 9.88 -27.38 11.17
N ARG A 412 9.45 -26.71 10.10
CA ARG A 412 9.39 -27.27 8.75
C ARG A 412 10.68 -27.08 7.95
N GLU A 413 11.71 -26.43 8.49
CA GLU A 413 13.05 -26.44 7.88
C GLU A 413 13.60 -27.87 7.75
N ASP A 414 13.18 -28.78 8.63
CA ASP A 414 13.46 -30.22 8.55
C ASP A 414 13.01 -30.85 7.21
N VAL A 415 12.04 -30.24 6.50
CA VAL A 415 11.63 -30.69 5.16
C VAL A 415 12.75 -30.47 4.14
N ALA A 416 13.48 -29.36 4.23
CA ALA A 416 14.63 -29.11 3.37
C ALA A 416 15.75 -30.11 3.67
N ASP A 417 15.96 -30.43 4.95
CA ASP A 417 16.94 -31.44 5.38
C ASP A 417 16.53 -32.86 4.94
N ALA A 418 15.25 -33.21 5.03
CA ALA A 418 14.73 -34.46 4.53
C ALA A 418 14.88 -34.58 3.01
N LEU A 419 14.67 -33.47 2.27
CA LEU A 419 14.86 -33.42 0.82
C LEU A 419 16.35 -33.58 0.47
N GLN A 420 17.24 -32.95 1.22
CA GLN A 420 18.70 -33.14 1.09
C GLN A 420 19.09 -34.59 1.33
N GLN A 421 18.61 -35.22 2.40
CA GLN A 421 18.88 -36.63 2.71
C GLN A 421 18.35 -37.57 1.60
N LEU A 422 17.17 -37.27 1.05
CA LEU A 422 16.62 -38.04 -0.07
C LEU A 422 17.48 -37.91 -1.32
N TYR A 423 17.95 -36.69 -1.62
CA TYR A 423 18.87 -36.43 -2.72
C TYR A 423 20.21 -37.16 -2.53
N ASP A 424 20.83 -37.09 -1.35
CA ASP A 424 22.10 -37.76 -1.08
C ASP A 424 21.98 -39.28 -1.21
N LYS A 425 20.82 -39.84 -0.85
CA LYS A 425 20.56 -41.29 -0.92
C LYS A 425 20.19 -41.79 -2.32
N TYR A 426 19.32 -41.09 -3.06
CA TYR A 426 18.76 -41.56 -4.34
C TYR A 426 19.29 -40.81 -5.57
N GLY A 427 19.84 -39.60 -5.38
CA GLY A 427 20.42 -38.75 -6.42
C GLY A 427 21.46 -39.48 -7.27
N PRO A 428 22.48 -40.14 -6.67
CA PRO A 428 23.48 -40.88 -7.43
C PRO A 428 22.88 -42.00 -8.29
N TYR A 429 21.92 -42.76 -7.76
CA TYR A 429 21.26 -43.83 -8.51
C TYR A 429 20.47 -43.31 -9.72
N ARG A 430 19.71 -42.23 -9.54
CA ARG A 430 19.00 -41.56 -10.63
C ARG A 430 19.98 -41.07 -11.70
N ARG A 431 21.08 -40.43 -11.30
CA ARG A 431 22.13 -39.91 -12.18
C ARG A 431 22.79 -41.03 -12.98
N TYR A 432 23.14 -42.15 -12.37
CA TYR A 432 23.70 -43.30 -13.07
C TYR A 432 22.71 -43.92 -14.07
N LEU A 433 21.41 -43.98 -13.73
CA LEU A 433 20.38 -44.49 -14.64
C LEU A 433 20.19 -43.58 -15.87
N GLY A 434 20.11 -42.26 -15.66
CA GLY A 434 20.01 -41.28 -16.75
C GLY A 434 21.23 -41.26 -17.66
N LEU A 435 22.42 -41.15 -17.06
CA LEU A 435 23.69 -41.17 -17.77
C LEU A 435 23.93 -42.50 -18.48
N GLY A 436 23.57 -43.63 -17.86
CA GLY A 436 23.66 -44.96 -18.45
C GLY A 436 22.79 -45.10 -19.70
N ALA A 437 21.55 -44.58 -19.67
CA ALA A 437 20.67 -44.57 -20.82
C ALA A 437 21.20 -43.66 -21.95
N ALA A 438 21.68 -42.45 -21.63
CA ALA A 438 22.23 -41.51 -22.61
C ALA A 438 23.52 -42.03 -23.26
N THR A 439 24.42 -42.64 -22.47
CA THR A 439 25.65 -43.27 -22.98
C THR A 439 25.37 -44.51 -23.81
N ALA A 440 24.37 -45.32 -23.46
CA ALA A 440 23.93 -46.42 -24.31
C ALA A 440 23.42 -45.93 -25.67
N LEU A 441 22.57 -44.89 -25.68
CA LEU A 441 22.10 -44.26 -26.92
C LEU A 441 23.27 -43.74 -27.77
N LEU A 442 24.23 -43.06 -27.15
CA LEU A 442 25.43 -42.56 -27.83
C LEU A 442 26.28 -43.71 -28.41
N ALA A 443 26.52 -44.77 -27.64
CA ALA A 443 27.25 -45.94 -28.12
C ALA A 443 26.56 -46.55 -29.36
N MET A 444 25.23 -46.66 -29.34
CA MET A 444 24.45 -47.13 -30.49
C MET A 444 24.59 -46.19 -31.69
N THR A 445 24.56 -44.87 -31.50
CA THR A 445 24.84 -43.91 -32.60
C THR A 445 26.22 -44.06 -33.19
N CYS A 446 27.25 -44.24 -32.36
CA CYS A 446 28.62 -44.40 -32.83
C CYS A 446 28.78 -45.67 -33.65
N LEU A 447 28.19 -46.79 -33.22
CA LEU A 447 28.20 -48.05 -33.98
C LEU A 447 27.53 -47.89 -35.35
N LEU A 448 26.39 -47.20 -35.40
CA LEU A 448 25.68 -46.91 -36.64
C LEU A 448 26.45 -45.93 -37.54
N ALA A 449 27.07 -44.89 -36.97
CA ALA A 449 27.89 -43.91 -37.68
C ALA A 449 29.13 -44.57 -38.32
N LEU A 450 29.84 -45.41 -37.55
CA LEU A 450 30.96 -46.21 -38.05
C LEU A 450 30.50 -47.17 -39.15
N GLY A 451 29.33 -47.79 -38.97
CA GLY A 451 28.71 -48.63 -39.98
C GLY A 451 28.43 -47.92 -41.31
N VAL A 452 27.87 -46.71 -41.26
CA VAL A 452 27.57 -45.91 -42.45
C VAL A 452 28.84 -45.37 -43.11
N THR A 453 29.77 -44.82 -42.33
CA THR A 453 31.04 -44.28 -42.85
C THR A 453 31.88 -45.37 -43.51
N CYS A 454 32.02 -46.54 -42.88
CA CYS A 454 32.69 -47.69 -43.51
C CYS A 454 31.90 -48.30 -44.67
N GLY A 455 30.56 -48.18 -44.69
CA GLY A 455 29.72 -48.66 -45.78
C GLY A 455 29.79 -47.80 -47.05
N VAL A 456 29.84 -46.47 -46.89
CA VAL A 456 29.90 -45.49 -47.98
C VAL A 456 31.34 -45.32 -48.50
N CYS A 457 32.32 -45.16 -47.61
CA CYS A 457 33.70 -44.88 -47.98
C CYS A 457 34.58 -46.14 -48.12
N GLY A 458 34.13 -47.30 -47.62
CA GLY A 458 34.94 -48.51 -47.60
C GLY A 458 35.15 -49.15 -48.98
N LYS A 459 36.32 -49.76 -49.18
CA LYS A 459 36.61 -50.58 -50.37
C LYS A 459 35.90 -51.94 -50.29
N ARG A 460 35.70 -52.60 -51.44
CA ARG A 460 35.16 -53.97 -51.47
C ARG A 460 36.16 -54.91 -50.78
N PRO A 461 35.71 -55.89 -49.97
CA PRO A 461 36.61 -56.82 -49.32
C PRO A 461 37.23 -57.76 -50.37
N ASP A 462 38.52 -57.58 -50.63
CA ASP A 462 39.30 -58.47 -51.51
C ASP A 462 39.86 -59.65 -50.70
N VAL A 463 39.95 -60.83 -51.32
CA VAL A 463 40.34 -62.11 -50.69
C VAL A 463 41.72 -62.06 -50.00
N TYR A 464 42.57 -61.09 -50.35
CA TYR A 464 43.92 -60.90 -49.82
C TYR A 464 44.08 -59.64 -48.92
N GLY A 465 43.05 -58.81 -48.78
CA GLY A 465 43.10 -57.53 -48.04
C GLY A 465 42.58 -57.65 -46.61
N ALA A 466 43.30 -58.37 -45.75
CA ALA A 466 42.85 -58.70 -44.39
C ALA A 466 43.07 -57.60 -43.32
N SER A 467 43.65 -56.44 -43.67
CA SER A 467 44.10 -55.45 -42.68
C SER A 467 43.60 -54.01 -42.87
N ASP A 468 42.65 -53.74 -43.77
CA ASP A 468 42.06 -52.40 -43.88
C ASP A 468 40.94 -52.23 -42.85
N CYS A 469 41.15 -51.33 -41.88
CA CYS A 469 40.16 -50.99 -40.84
C CYS A 469 38.79 -50.54 -41.41
N CYS A 470 38.76 -50.03 -42.65
CA CYS A 470 37.57 -49.49 -43.29
C CYS A 470 37.26 -50.23 -44.60
N ASN A 471 36.48 -51.30 -44.51
CA ASN A 471 35.99 -52.06 -45.66
C ASN A 471 34.45 -52.20 -45.63
N LYS A 472 33.82 -52.46 -46.78
CA LYS A 472 32.34 -52.59 -46.87
C LYS A 472 31.79 -53.75 -46.04
N GLY A 473 32.59 -54.79 -45.80
CA GLY A 473 32.24 -55.90 -44.91
C GLY A 473 32.21 -55.48 -43.44
N ALA A 474 33.19 -54.70 -42.99
CA ALA A 474 33.28 -54.11 -41.67
C ALA A 474 32.11 -53.17 -41.42
N GLY A 475 31.76 -52.30 -42.39
CA GLY A 475 30.58 -51.43 -42.29
C GLY A 475 29.28 -52.23 -42.08
N ALA A 476 29.09 -53.34 -42.80
CA ALA A 476 27.95 -54.22 -42.60
C ALA A 476 27.94 -54.89 -41.21
N THR A 477 29.12 -55.28 -40.69
CA THR A 477 29.26 -55.85 -39.34
C THR A 477 28.98 -54.82 -38.25
N TRP A 478 29.46 -53.58 -38.39
CA TRP A 478 29.17 -52.48 -37.46
C TRP A 478 27.68 -52.10 -37.43
N LEU A 479 27.02 -52.02 -38.61
CA LEU A 479 25.56 -51.80 -38.67
C LEU A 479 24.78 -52.93 -38.02
N LEU A 480 25.20 -54.18 -38.23
CA LEU A 480 24.59 -55.34 -37.61
C LEU A 480 24.78 -55.34 -36.09
N CYS A 481 25.99 -55.00 -35.62
CA CYS A 481 26.30 -54.86 -34.20
C CYS A 481 25.45 -53.76 -33.56
N GLY A 482 25.39 -52.57 -34.18
CA GLY A 482 24.55 -51.46 -33.71
C GLY A 482 23.07 -51.84 -33.63
N THR A 483 22.54 -52.51 -34.65
CA THR A 483 21.14 -52.99 -34.66
C THR A 483 20.91 -54.06 -33.57
N GLY A 484 21.87 -54.97 -33.36
CA GLY A 484 21.82 -55.96 -32.28
C GLY A 484 21.81 -55.30 -30.90
N CYS A 485 22.68 -54.31 -30.67
CA CYS A 485 22.69 -53.53 -29.44
C CYS A 485 21.38 -52.77 -29.22
N MET A 486 20.76 -52.21 -30.27
CA MET A 486 19.45 -51.55 -30.17
C MET A 486 18.34 -52.49 -29.70
N PHE A 487 18.33 -53.75 -30.12
CA PHE A 487 17.31 -54.71 -29.64
C PHE A 487 17.55 -55.15 -28.19
N VAL A 488 18.82 -55.32 -27.79
CA VAL A 488 19.17 -55.78 -26.43
C VAL A 488 19.00 -54.65 -25.42
N VAL A 489 19.54 -53.47 -25.72
CA VAL A 489 19.62 -52.34 -24.79
C VAL A 489 18.44 -51.40 -24.94
N GLY A 490 17.83 -51.32 -26.12
CA GLY A 490 16.71 -50.40 -26.39
C GLY A 490 15.48 -50.68 -25.53
N GLY A 491 15.22 -51.94 -25.16
CA GLY A 491 14.16 -52.26 -24.21
C GLY A 491 14.41 -51.64 -22.82
N CYS A 492 15.65 -51.72 -22.33
CA CYS A 492 16.05 -51.09 -21.07
C CYS A 492 15.96 -49.56 -21.13
N VAL A 493 16.42 -48.95 -22.23
CA VAL A 493 16.34 -47.50 -22.42
C VAL A 493 14.88 -47.04 -22.51
N ALA A 494 14.01 -47.79 -23.19
CA ALA A 494 12.58 -47.52 -23.25
C ALA A 494 11.90 -47.62 -21.87
N ALA A 495 12.33 -48.56 -21.03
CA ALA A 495 11.83 -48.68 -19.67
C ALA A 495 12.24 -47.47 -18.80
N VAL A 496 13.49 -47.03 -18.91
CA VAL A 496 13.96 -45.80 -18.22
C VAL A 496 13.18 -44.57 -18.71
N ALA A 497 12.98 -44.44 -20.02
CA ALA A 497 12.19 -43.35 -20.59
C ALA A 497 10.72 -43.37 -20.10
N LEU A 498 10.12 -44.55 -19.95
CA LEU A 498 8.78 -44.70 -19.40
C LEU A 498 8.70 -44.22 -17.94
N VAL A 499 9.68 -44.55 -17.11
CA VAL A 499 9.74 -44.07 -15.71
C VAL A 499 9.87 -42.56 -15.66
N TYR A 500 10.74 -41.95 -16.47
CA TYR A 500 10.88 -40.50 -16.54
C TYR A 500 9.62 -39.82 -17.07
N PHE A 501 8.93 -40.41 -18.04
CA PHE A 501 7.66 -39.89 -18.56
C PHE A 501 6.57 -39.88 -17.49
N LEU A 502 6.43 -40.97 -16.72
CA LEU A 502 5.49 -41.07 -15.61
C LEU A 502 5.80 -40.05 -14.52
N ALA A 503 7.06 -39.96 -14.09
CA ALA A 503 7.49 -38.98 -13.10
C ALA A 503 7.30 -37.54 -13.59
N GLY A 504 7.59 -37.25 -14.86
CA GLY A 504 7.44 -35.93 -15.46
C GLY A 504 6.00 -35.47 -15.56
N ILE A 505 5.09 -36.30 -16.07
CA ILE A 505 3.66 -35.94 -16.18
C ILE A 505 3.02 -35.77 -14.81
N THR A 506 3.34 -36.65 -13.86
CA THR A 506 2.82 -36.53 -12.50
C THR A 506 3.34 -35.28 -11.81
N ALA A 507 4.64 -35.00 -11.89
CA ALA A 507 5.23 -33.77 -11.36
C ALA A 507 4.57 -32.52 -11.97
N GLN A 508 4.41 -32.50 -13.29
CA GLN A 508 3.86 -31.35 -13.99
C GLN A 508 2.38 -31.11 -13.67
N ARG A 509 1.54 -32.14 -13.75
CA ARG A 509 0.08 -31.97 -13.55
C ARG A 509 -0.32 -31.80 -12.07
N PHE A 510 0.39 -32.42 -11.13
CA PHE A 510 0.05 -32.34 -9.70
C PHE A 510 0.74 -31.19 -8.95
N PHE A 511 1.94 -30.78 -9.37
CA PHE A 511 2.70 -29.76 -8.65
C PHE A 511 2.94 -28.52 -9.52
N CYS A 512 3.51 -28.65 -10.72
CA CYS A 512 3.91 -27.46 -11.48
C CYS A 512 2.71 -26.63 -12.00
N ASP A 513 1.74 -27.25 -12.67
CA ASP A 513 0.60 -26.54 -13.27
C ASP A 513 -0.26 -25.82 -12.22
N PRO A 514 -0.56 -26.42 -11.04
CA PRO A 514 -1.26 -25.71 -9.97
C PRO A 514 -0.51 -24.50 -9.42
N LEU A 515 0.83 -24.54 -9.34
CA LEU A 515 1.63 -23.42 -8.83
C LEU A 515 1.81 -22.29 -9.88
N VAL A 516 1.94 -22.65 -11.15
CA VAL A 516 2.18 -21.68 -12.25
C VAL A 516 0.87 -21.01 -12.68
N GLU A 517 -0.22 -21.77 -12.82
CA GLU A 517 -1.50 -21.25 -13.31
C GLU A 517 -2.65 -21.63 -12.35
N PRO A 518 -2.80 -20.92 -11.22
CA PRO A 518 -3.83 -21.23 -10.22
C PRO A 518 -5.28 -20.94 -10.68
N ARG A 519 -5.49 -20.35 -11.86
CA ARG A 519 -6.83 -20.04 -12.38
C ARG A 519 -7.48 -21.28 -12.98
N GLY A 520 -8.53 -21.78 -12.31
CA GLY A 520 -9.38 -22.86 -12.84
C GLY A 520 -8.85 -24.27 -12.61
N ASN A 521 -7.80 -24.43 -11.80
CA ASN A 521 -7.29 -25.74 -11.41
C ASN A 521 -8.05 -26.27 -10.19
N ARG A 522 -8.82 -27.35 -10.40
CA ARG A 522 -9.68 -27.98 -9.37
C ARG A 522 -8.91 -28.43 -8.13
N LEU A 523 -7.67 -28.90 -8.30
CA LEU A 523 -6.80 -29.29 -7.18
C LEU A 523 -6.63 -28.14 -6.18
N PHE A 524 -6.48 -26.91 -6.68
CA PHE A 524 -6.33 -25.75 -5.81
C PHE A 524 -7.66 -25.30 -5.22
N GLU A 525 -8.80 -25.48 -5.92
CA GLU A 525 -10.14 -25.23 -5.37
C GLU A 525 -10.46 -26.17 -4.20
N ASP A 526 -10.09 -27.45 -4.31
CA ASP A 526 -10.27 -28.43 -3.24
C ASP A 526 -9.30 -28.18 -2.07
N VAL A 527 -8.06 -27.76 -2.34
CA VAL A 527 -7.12 -27.29 -1.30
C VAL A 527 -7.65 -26.01 -0.63
N ASP A 528 -8.27 -25.09 -1.36
CA ASP A 528 -8.91 -23.87 -0.81
C ASP A 528 -10.10 -24.22 0.11
N ARG A 529 -10.82 -25.30 -0.20
CA ARG A 529 -11.90 -25.82 0.67
C ARG A 529 -11.38 -26.58 1.90
N PHE A 530 -10.22 -27.22 1.79
CA PHE A 530 -9.62 -28.02 2.86
C PHE A 530 -8.78 -27.18 3.82
N VAL A 531 -7.99 -26.25 3.29
CA VAL A 531 -7.15 -25.33 4.04
C VAL A 531 -7.94 -24.04 4.20
N GLU A 532 -8.75 -23.95 5.26
CA GLU A 532 -9.26 -22.67 5.73
C GLU A 532 -8.08 -21.83 6.26
N VAL A 533 -7.33 -21.21 5.35
CA VAL A 533 -6.18 -20.35 5.65
C VAL A 533 -6.57 -19.27 6.65
N GLU A 534 -7.80 -18.79 6.57
CA GLU A 534 -8.36 -17.79 7.49
C GLU A 534 -8.60 -18.33 8.90
N LYS A 535 -8.99 -19.59 9.06
CA LYS A 535 -9.12 -20.22 10.38
C LYS A 535 -7.75 -20.51 11.00
N MET A 536 -6.78 -20.86 10.16
CA MET A 536 -5.41 -21.15 10.60
C MET A 536 -4.63 -19.87 10.94
N LEU A 537 -4.89 -18.76 10.24
CA LEU A 537 -4.30 -17.47 10.57
C LEU A 537 -5.11 -16.72 11.63
N TYR A 538 -6.40 -16.46 11.42
CA TYR A 538 -7.13 -15.44 12.20
C TYR A 538 -8.08 -15.98 13.28
N ASN A 539 -8.27 -17.31 13.37
CA ASN A 539 -9.12 -17.96 14.39
C ASN A 539 -10.49 -17.26 14.60
N GLU A 540 -11.02 -16.61 13.55
CA GLU A 540 -12.31 -15.90 13.52
C GLU A 540 -13.20 -16.46 12.40
N ARG A 541 -14.49 -16.14 12.46
CA ARG A 541 -15.54 -16.72 11.59
C ARG A 541 -15.20 -16.54 10.10
N SER A 542 -15.20 -17.67 9.38
CA SER A 542 -14.93 -17.81 7.95
C SER A 542 -15.64 -16.73 7.11
N ASP A 543 -14.84 -15.91 6.43
CA ASP A 543 -15.28 -15.13 5.31
C ASP A 543 -15.02 -15.92 4.01
N PRO A 544 -16.07 -16.33 3.28
CA PRO A 544 -15.94 -17.18 2.07
C PRO A 544 -15.32 -16.46 0.85
N SER A 545 -14.60 -15.36 1.07
CA SER A 545 -13.92 -14.56 0.05
C SER A 545 -12.40 -14.48 0.22
N PHE A 546 -11.85 -15.02 1.32
CA PHE A 546 -10.40 -15.09 1.54
C PHE A 546 -9.85 -16.43 1.06
N ASN A 547 -9.73 -16.54 -0.27
CA ASN A 547 -9.32 -17.74 -0.97
C ASN A 547 -7.82 -17.70 -1.30
N LEU A 548 -7.08 -18.78 -1.00
CA LEU A 548 -5.65 -18.94 -1.30
C LEU A 548 -5.37 -18.80 -2.80
N SER A 549 -6.29 -19.32 -3.62
CA SER A 549 -6.27 -19.19 -5.08
C SER A 549 -6.29 -17.72 -5.52
N ALA A 550 -7.12 -16.88 -4.89
CA ALA A 550 -7.22 -15.45 -5.20
C ALA A 550 -5.98 -14.67 -4.75
N ILE A 551 -5.35 -15.08 -3.65
CA ILE A 551 -4.09 -14.49 -3.16
C ILE A 551 -2.97 -14.81 -4.15
N LEU A 552 -2.81 -16.09 -4.53
CA LEU A 552 -1.74 -16.54 -5.42
C LEU A 552 -1.85 -15.92 -6.82
N VAL A 553 -3.07 -15.85 -7.38
CA VAL A 553 -3.32 -15.18 -8.67
C VAL A 553 -2.90 -13.70 -8.65
N ARG A 554 -3.16 -13.01 -7.54
CA ARG A 554 -2.83 -11.57 -7.42
C ARG A 554 -1.36 -11.36 -7.11
N CYS A 555 -0.75 -12.28 -6.38
CA CYS A 555 0.69 -12.31 -6.21
C CYS A 555 1.42 -12.48 -7.54
N HIS A 556 0.94 -13.36 -8.42
CA HIS A 556 1.44 -13.48 -9.81
C HIS A 556 1.28 -12.20 -10.64
N GLN A 557 0.37 -11.32 -10.27
CA GLN A 557 0.15 -10.00 -10.89
C GLN A 557 0.96 -8.88 -10.22
N ASN A 558 1.95 -9.21 -9.38
CA ASN A 558 2.78 -8.29 -8.59
C ASN A 558 1.97 -7.42 -7.61
N TYR A 559 0.73 -7.79 -7.29
CA TYR A 559 -0.01 -7.10 -6.24
C TYR A 559 0.54 -7.46 -4.87
N THR A 560 0.37 -6.55 -3.94
CA THR A 560 0.83 -6.68 -2.56
C THR A 560 -0.21 -7.44 -1.75
N ILE A 561 0.21 -8.26 -0.78
CA ILE A 561 -0.77 -8.98 0.06
C ILE A 561 -1.74 -8.02 0.79
N TYR A 562 -1.27 -6.81 1.11
CA TYR A 562 -2.08 -5.74 1.69
C TYR A 562 -3.06 -5.11 0.68
N GLU A 563 -2.71 -5.00 -0.59
CA GLU A 563 -3.64 -4.57 -1.64
C GLU A 563 -4.71 -5.64 -1.92
N VAL A 564 -4.34 -6.92 -1.78
CA VAL A 564 -5.30 -8.04 -1.83
C VAL A 564 -6.30 -7.92 -0.69
N HIS A 565 -5.81 -7.74 0.55
CA HIS A 565 -6.62 -7.64 1.76
C HIS A 565 -7.48 -6.37 1.79
N SER A 566 -6.88 -5.19 1.55
CA SER A 566 -7.60 -3.90 1.55
C SER A 566 -8.69 -3.85 0.50
N ARG A 567 -8.48 -4.36 -0.73
CA ARG A 567 -9.55 -4.36 -1.74
C ARG A 567 -10.69 -5.34 -1.44
N LEU A 568 -10.41 -6.47 -0.77
CA LEU A 568 -11.45 -7.38 -0.28
C LEU A 568 -12.30 -6.69 0.79
N TYR A 569 -11.67 -6.00 1.73
CA TYR A 569 -12.34 -5.20 2.76
C TYR A 569 -13.08 -3.98 2.17
N ILE A 570 -12.51 -3.26 1.21
CA ILE A 570 -13.15 -2.12 0.53
C ILE A 570 -14.39 -2.58 -0.26
N ARG A 571 -14.35 -3.78 -0.89
CA ARG A 571 -15.54 -4.36 -1.54
C ARG A 571 -16.64 -4.69 -0.55
N LYS A 572 -16.30 -5.05 0.69
CA LYS A 572 -17.26 -5.26 1.77
C LYS A 572 -17.77 -3.95 2.35
N GLY A 573 -16.90 -2.97 2.55
CA GLY A 573 -17.26 -1.59 2.86
C GLY A 573 -18.30 -1.11 1.86
N ASN A 574 -18.04 -1.20 0.55
CA ASN A 574 -19.01 -0.82 -0.48
C ASN A 574 -20.29 -1.66 -0.50
N ARG A 575 -20.28 -2.93 -0.05
CA ARG A 575 -21.50 -3.76 0.07
C ARG A 575 -22.34 -3.40 1.29
N VAL A 576 -21.70 -3.07 2.42
CA VAL A 576 -22.37 -2.57 3.64
C VAL A 576 -22.84 -1.13 3.44
N TYR A 577 -22.04 -0.30 2.75
CA TYR A 577 -22.45 1.02 2.30
C TYR A 577 -23.56 0.95 1.24
N SER A 578 -23.63 -0.04 0.35
CA SER A 578 -24.78 -0.15 -0.58
C SER A 578 -26.08 -0.58 0.10
N ILE A 579 -26.02 -1.26 1.24
CA ILE A 579 -27.21 -1.57 2.05
C ILE A 579 -27.68 -0.32 2.82
N ASN A 580 -26.76 0.58 3.20
CA ASN A 580 -27.07 1.85 3.87
C ASN A 580 -27.25 3.07 2.93
N GLN A 581 -26.80 3.01 1.67
CA GLN A 581 -26.86 4.10 0.67
C GLN A 581 -28.17 4.17 -0.11
N ASN A 582 -29.21 3.42 0.28
CA ASN A 582 -30.57 3.89 0.07
C ASN A 582 -30.89 5.14 0.93
N ASN A 583 -29.96 5.60 1.78
CA ASN A 583 -29.98 6.93 2.37
C ASN A 583 -28.61 7.63 2.25
N ASN A 584 -28.56 8.59 1.32
CA ASN A 584 -27.64 9.72 1.22
C ASN A 584 -26.23 9.53 0.62
N ASN A 585 -25.94 10.49 -0.27
CA ASN A 585 -24.88 10.58 -1.25
C ASN A 585 -23.50 11.00 -0.70
N ASN A 586 -22.49 10.57 -1.46
CA ASN A 586 -21.19 11.20 -1.74
C ASN A 586 -20.22 11.50 -0.57
N LYS A 587 -19.08 10.80 -0.60
CA LYS A 587 -17.73 11.40 -0.76
C LYS A 587 -16.66 10.30 -0.91
N LYS A 588 -15.83 10.40 -1.95
CA LYS A 588 -14.64 9.57 -2.18
C LYS A 588 -13.42 10.27 -1.57
N GLY A 589 -12.74 9.60 -0.63
CA GLY A 589 -11.41 9.98 -0.14
C GLY A 589 -10.35 9.04 -0.73
N LYS A 590 -9.26 9.61 -1.25
CA LYS A 590 -8.06 8.90 -1.69
C LYS A 590 -7.28 8.41 -0.46
N THR A 591 -6.97 7.12 -0.40
CA THR A 591 -5.99 6.54 0.54
C THR A 591 -4.69 6.24 -0.20
N SER A 592 -3.59 6.72 0.39
CA SER A 592 -2.22 6.60 -0.07
C SER A 592 -1.76 5.15 -0.19
N GLU A 593 -1.08 4.85 -1.29
CA GLU A 593 -0.51 3.54 -1.62
C GLU A 593 0.76 3.28 -0.80
N ILE A 594 0.84 2.11 -0.15
CA ILE A 594 2.07 1.54 0.41
C ILE A 594 2.31 0.21 -0.32
N VAL A 595 3.49 0.12 -0.93
CA VAL A 595 3.94 -0.98 -1.79
C VAL A 595 4.56 -2.09 -0.91
N VAL A 596 4.02 -3.31 -0.95
CA VAL A 596 4.56 -4.53 -0.29
C VAL A 596 4.47 -5.74 -1.22
N MET A 597 5.47 -5.95 -2.08
CA MET A 597 5.44 -6.98 -3.12
C MET A 597 5.00 -8.36 -2.62
N CYS A 598 4.09 -9.03 -3.33
CA CYS A 598 4.04 -10.48 -3.30
C CYS A 598 5.31 -11.02 -3.96
N TYR A 599 6.00 -11.93 -3.26
CA TYR A 599 7.11 -12.65 -3.85
C TYR A 599 6.62 -13.59 -4.95
N LYS A 600 7.30 -13.54 -6.08
CA LYS A 600 7.20 -14.48 -7.19
C LYS A 600 8.26 -15.57 -7.00
#